data_AF-X0WK61-F1
#
_entry.id   AF-X0WK61-F1
#
_cell.length_a   1.000
_cell.length_b   1.000
_cell.length_c   1.000
_cell.angle_alpha   90.00
_cell.angle_beta   90.00
_cell.angle_gamma   90.00
#
_symmetry.space_group_name_H-M   'P 1'
#
loop_
_entity.id
_entity.type
_entity.pdbx_description
1 polymer ?
#
loop_
_entity_poly.entity_id
_entity_poly.type
_entity_poly.pdbx_seq_one_letter_code
_entity_poly.pdbx_strand_id
1 'polypeptide(L)'
;MTQKLLDLSGKIKSPILEILEAISNMAASLDIPVFVVGAAARDIILHYGYGVEIIRATEDIDVGVMVEDWDKFTQLKEAIIGSGTFDQGRESQRFFYKGNFPVDIVPFGQISKPKDIIEWPDFEGIEMSTLGFKESFDNSILV
;
A
#
# COMPACT_ATOMS: atom_id res chain seq x y z
N MET A 1 -8.53 23.93 2.35
CA MET A 1 -7.51 23.08 2.98
C MET A 1 -6.22 23.26 2.20
N THR A 2 -5.14 23.67 2.84
CA THR A 2 -3.83 23.84 2.21
C THR A 2 -3.27 22.45 1.92
N GLN A 3 -3.06 22.11 0.64
CA GLN A 3 -2.38 20.86 0.28
C GLN A 3 -0.99 20.86 0.92
N LYS A 4 -0.73 19.90 1.82
CA LYS A 4 0.62 19.65 2.33
C LYS A 4 1.35 18.94 1.19
N LEU A 5 2.11 19.71 0.40
CA LEU A 5 2.98 19.18 -0.65
C LEU A 5 4.39 19.06 -0.07
N LEU A 6 4.99 17.88 -0.20
CA LEU A 6 6.38 17.62 0.17
C LEU A 6 7.12 17.05 -1.04
N ASP A 7 8.04 17.84 -1.62
CA ASP A 7 8.76 17.41 -2.82
C ASP A 7 9.77 16.29 -2.50
N LEU A 8 9.46 15.08 -2.99
CA LEU A 8 10.33 13.90 -2.91
C LEU A 8 11.00 13.54 -4.25
N SER A 9 10.88 14.41 -5.26
CA SER A 9 11.37 14.17 -6.62
C SER A 9 12.86 13.80 -6.64
N GLY A 10 13.19 12.65 -7.23
CA GLY A 10 14.56 12.16 -7.36
C GLY A 10 15.22 11.70 -6.06
N LYS A 11 14.49 11.66 -4.93
CA LYS A 11 15.05 11.28 -3.62
C LYS A 11 14.84 9.80 -3.30
N ILE A 12 13.68 9.25 -3.63
CA ILE A 12 13.34 7.84 -3.35
C ILE A 12 14.13 6.94 -4.31
N LYS A 13 14.83 5.94 -3.78
CA LYS A 13 15.67 5.02 -4.55
C LYS A 13 14.96 3.70 -4.86
N SER A 14 15.47 3.00 -5.87
CA SER A 14 15.13 1.60 -6.16
C SER A 14 15.50 0.68 -4.97
N PRO A 15 14.73 -0.39 -4.69
CA PRO A 15 13.53 -0.83 -5.43
C PRO A 15 12.23 -0.13 -4.99
N ILE A 16 12.24 0.69 -3.93
CA ILE A 16 11.02 1.30 -3.36
C ILE A 16 10.26 2.12 -4.41
N LEU A 17 10.97 2.98 -5.15
CA LEU A 17 10.33 3.80 -6.19
C LEU A 17 9.67 2.94 -7.28
N GLU A 18 10.39 1.94 -7.79
CA GLU A 18 9.87 1.04 -8.84
C GLU A 18 8.60 0.30 -8.39
N ILE A 19 8.59 -0.16 -7.13
CA ILE A 19 7.45 -0.85 -6.53
C ILE A 19 6.23 0.08 -6.44
N LEU A 20 6.42 1.28 -5.87
CA LEU A 20 5.34 2.25 -5.67
C LEU A 20 4.79 2.74 -7.01
N GLU A 21 5.64 3.00 -8.00
CA GLU A 21 5.23 3.37 -9.36
C GLU A 21 4.41 2.25 -10.01
N ALA A 22 4.87 1.01 -9.94
CA ALA A 22 4.16 -0.13 -10.51
C ALA A 22 2.76 -0.28 -9.89
N ILE A 23 2.67 -0.29 -8.56
CA ILE A 23 1.40 -0.44 -7.84
C ILE A 23 0.47 0.75 -8.11
N SER A 24 0.99 1.97 -8.05
CA SER A 24 0.20 3.19 -8.31
C SER A 24 -0.35 3.20 -9.72
N ASN A 25 0.42 2.80 -10.74
CA ASN A 25 -0.04 2.78 -12.13
C ASN A 25 -1.14 1.72 -12.34
N MET A 26 -0.99 0.53 -11.76
CA MET A 26 -1.99 -0.54 -11.85
C MET A 26 -3.27 -0.20 -11.07
N ALA A 27 -3.15 0.44 -9.92
CA ALA A 27 -4.31 0.90 -9.17
C ALA A 27 -5.03 2.06 -9.89
N ALA A 28 -4.26 3.00 -10.45
CA ALA A 28 -4.82 4.11 -11.22
C ALA A 28 -5.58 3.66 -12.47
N SER A 29 -5.12 2.63 -13.18
CA SER A 29 -5.86 2.08 -14.33
C SER A 29 -7.19 1.40 -13.96
N LEU A 30 -7.38 1.11 -12.67
CA LEU A 30 -8.60 0.56 -12.09
C LEU A 30 -9.39 1.60 -11.29
N ASP A 31 -9.00 2.88 -11.31
CA ASP A 31 -9.61 3.95 -10.49
C ASP A 31 -9.59 3.65 -8.97
N ILE A 32 -8.53 3.00 -8.49
CA ILE A 32 -8.34 2.64 -7.08
C ILE A 32 -7.38 3.64 -6.43
N PRO A 33 -7.84 4.46 -5.47
CA PRO A 33 -6.94 5.31 -4.68
C PRO A 33 -6.01 4.47 -3.81
N VAL A 34 -4.74 4.88 -3.75
CA VAL A 34 -3.71 4.21 -2.94
C VAL A 34 -2.96 5.21 -2.08
N PHE A 35 -2.38 4.73 -0.99
CA PHE A 35 -1.41 5.48 -0.20
C PHE A 35 -0.47 4.53 0.54
N VAL A 36 0.74 5.01 0.83
CA VAL A 36 1.72 4.27 1.62
C VAL A 36 1.39 4.42 3.10
N VAL A 37 1.43 3.32 3.84
CA VAL A 37 1.21 3.27 5.29
C VAL A 37 2.40 2.63 6.00
N GLY A 38 2.27 2.43 7.30
CA GLY A 38 3.24 1.67 8.08
C GLY A 38 4.61 2.34 8.21
N ALA A 39 5.63 1.50 8.45
CA ALA A 39 7.00 1.96 8.68
C ALA A 39 7.58 2.67 7.44
N ALA A 40 7.26 2.17 6.24
CA ALA A 40 7.73 2.74 4.99
C ALA A 40 7.29 4.20 4.81
N ALA A 41 6.02 4.53 5.11
CA ALA A 41 5.53 5.90 5.03
C ALA A 41 6.30 6.86 5.95
N ARG A 42 6.49 6.47 7.21
CA ARG A 42 7.28 7.23 8.17
C ARG A 42 8.71 7.43 7.67
N ASP A 43 9.35 6.36 7.21
CA ASP A 43 10.74 6.38 6.80
C ASP A 43 10.94 7.25 5.56
N ILE A 44 10.04 7.19 4.59
CA ILE A 44 10.07 8.04 3.39
C ILE A 44 9.99 9.52 3.76
N ILE A 45 9.00 9.89 4.60
CA ILE A 45 8.80 11.29 4.98
C ILE A 45 9.97 11.82 5.81
N LEU A 46 10.41 11.09 6.82
CA LEU A 46 11.47 11.56 7.71
C LEU A 46 12.84 11.55 7.03
N HIS A 47 13.17 10.50 6.28
CA HIS A 47 14.48 10.37 5.64
C HIS A 47 14.57 11.24 4.38
N TYR A 48 13.70 11.02 3.40
CA TYR A 48 13.79 11.73 2.12
C TYR A 48 13.17 13.14 2.18
N GLY A 49 12.18 13.35 3.05
CA GLY A 49 11.56 14.66 3.24
C GLY A 49 12.40 15.60 4.12
N TYR A 50 12.88 15.10 5.25
CA TYR A 50 13.52 15.95 6.29
C TYR A 50 15.00 15.64 6.54
N GLY A 51 15.60 14.69 5.83
CA GLY A 51 17.03 14.36 5.96
C GLY A 51 17.38 13.69 7.29
N VAL A 52 16.41 13.06 7.96
CA VAL A 52 16.64 12.33 9.20
C VAL A 52 17.30 11.00 8.87
N GLU A 53 18.41 10.68 9.53
CA GLU A 53 19.02 9.35 9.45
C GLU A 53 18.11 8.33 10.13
N ILE A 54 17.77 7.25 9.43
CA ILE A 54 16.86 6.20 9.91
C ILE A 54 17.52 4.84 9.68
N ILE A 55 17.44 3.99 10.70
CA ILE A 55 17.73 2.57 10.56
C ILE A 55 16.39 1.89 10.28
N ARG A 56 16.18 1.41 9.04
CA ARG A 56 14.97 0.64 8.72
C ARG A 56 14.94 -0.62 9.59
N ALA A 57 13.85 -0.78 10.34
CA ALA A 57 13.63 -1.99 11.13
C ALA A 57 12.99 -3.12 10.32
N THR A 58 12.29 -2.77 9.24
CA THR A 58 11.63 -3.72 8.33
C THR A 58 11.89 -3.32 6.87
N GLU A 59 11.93 -4.31 5.98
CA GLU A 59 12.20 -4.09 4.54
C GLU A 59 10.92 -3.87 3.74
N ASP A 60 9.78 -4.35 4.24
CA ASP A 60 8.48 -4.32 3.59
C ASP A 60 7.92 -2.90 3.36
N ILE A 61 7.04 -2.81 2.37
CA ILE A 61 6.23 -1.63 2.08
C ILE A 61 4.78 -2.01 2.27
N ASP A 62 4.09 -1.30 3.16
CA ASP A 62 2.66 -1.41 3.34
C ASP A 62 1.93 -0.37 2.47
N VAL A 63 0.96 -0.81 1.68
CA VAL A 63 0.12 0.04 0.83
C VAL A 63 -1.35 -0.19 1.16
N GLY A 64 -2.03 0.87 1.55
CA GLY A 64 -3.49 0.87 1.67
C GLY A 64 -4.13 1.13 0.32
N VAL A 65 -5.12 0.33 -0.06
CA VAL A 65 -5.89 0.50 -1.31
C VAL A 65 -7.38 0.67 -1.01
N MET A 66 -7.97 1.76 -1.47
CA MET A 66 -9.37 2.08 -1.19
C MET A 66 -10.29 1.41 -2.21
N VAL A 67 -11.04 0.39 -1.80
CA VAL A 67 -11.88 -0.42 -2.69
C VAL A 67 -13.29 -0.57 -2.13
N GLU A 68 -14.24 -0.81 -3.05
CA GLU A 68 -15.65 -0.97 -2.70
C GLU A 68 -15.99 -2.40 -2.24
N ASP A 69 -15.32 -3.40 -2.82
CA ASP A 69 -15.58 -4.81 -2.56
C ASP A 69 -14.36 -5.70 -2.90
N TRP A 70 -14.54 -7.01 -2.68
CA TRP A 70 -13.53 -8.03 -2.97
C TRP A 70 -13.29 -8.24 -4.47
N ASP A 71 -14.27 -7.99 -5.32
CA ASP A 71 -14.12 -8.15 -6.77
C ASP A 71 -13.16 -7.08 -7.31
N LYS A 72 -13.30 -5.83 -6.85
CA LYS A 72 -12.41 -4.73 -7.18
C LYS A 72 -11.00 -4.97 -6.65
N PHE A 73 -10.88 -5.49 -5.44
CA PHE A 73 -9.59 -5.88 -4.87
C PHE A 73 -8.93 -7.01 -5.66
N THR A 74 -9.71 -8.02 -6.08
CA THR A 74 -9.23 -9.16 -6.86
C THR A 74 -8.68 -8.71 -8.22
N GLN A 75 -9.37 -7.80 -8.91
CA GLN A 75 -8.87 -7.21 -10.16
C GLN A 75 -7.49 -6.56 -9.98
N LEU A 76 -7.26 -5.86 -8.86
CA LEU A 76 -5.95 -5.29 -8.56
C LEU A 76 -4.90 -6.38 -8.31
N LYS A 77 -5.22 -7.42 -7.52
CA LYS A 77 -4.31 -8.55 -7.29
C LYS A 77 -3.90 -9.23 -8.61
N GLU A 78 -4.88 -9.47 -9.48
CA GLU A 78 -4.67 -10.07 -10.80
C GLU A 78 -3.79 -9.18 -11.69
N ALA A 79 -3.99 -7.86 -11.69
CA ALA A 79 -3.13 -6.92 -12.42
C ALA A 79 -1.69 -6.94 -11.90
N ILE A 80 -1.50 -6.95 -10.57
CA ILE A 80 -0.19 -7.03 -9.91
C ILE A 80 0.54 -8.30 -10.33
N ILE A 81 -0.10 -9.47 -10.23
CA ILE A 81 0.50 -10.76 -10.61
C ILE A 81 0.72 -10.83 -12.12
N GLY A 82 -0.26 -10.36 -12.91
CA GLY A 82 -0.22 -10.34 -14.37
C GLY A 82 0.89 -9.48 -14.97
N SER A 83 1.48 -8.56 -14.19
CA SER A 83 2.67 -7.81 -14.57
C SER A 83 3.92 -8.68 -14.77
N GLY A 84 3.93 -9.90 -14.21
CA GLY A 84 5.07 -10.81 -14.22
C GLY A 84 6.25 -10.35 -13.36
N THR A 85 6.10 -9.27 -12.58
CA THR A 85 7.15 -8.71 -11.72
C THR A 85 6.89 -8.95 -10.22
N PHE A 86 5.67 -9.35 -9.88
CA PHE A 86 5.25 -9.64 -8.52
C PHE A 86 4.74 -11.07 -8.41
N ASP A 87 5.10 -11.74 -7.32
CA ASP A 87 4.57 -13.04 -6.93
C ASP A 87 3.67 -12.90 -5.69
N GLN A 88 2.57 -13.65 -5.65
CA GLN A 88 1.70 -13.71 -4.47
C GLN A 88 2.41 -14.46 -3.34
N GLY A 89 2.44 -13.85 -2.15
CA GLY A 89 2.90 -14.48 -0.91
C GLY A 89 1.86 -15.39 -0.28
N ARG A 90 2.23 -16.02 0.83
CA ARG A 90 1.35 -16.95 1.55
C ARG A 90 0.16 -16.22 2.19
N GLU A 91 0.43 -15.06 2.78
CA GLU A 91 -0.57 -14.21 3.40
C GLU A 91 -1.36 -13.45 2.32
N SER A 92 -2.66 -13.25 2.54
CA SER A 92 -3.57 -12.67 1.54
C SER A 92 -3.12 -11.31 0.99
N GLN A 93 -2.53 -10.49 1.87
CA GLN A 93 -2.01 -9.16 1.57
C GLN A 93 -0.60 -9.16 0.97
N ARG A 94 0.16 -10.26 1.12
CA ARG A 94 1.59 -10.29 0.84
C ARG A 94 1.87 -10.53 -0.63
N PHE A 95 2.77 -9.73 -1.19
CA PHE A 95 3.39 -9.89 -2.49
C PHE A 95 4.91 -9.80 -2.38
N PHE A 96 5.62 -10.31 -3.38
CA PHE A 96 7.06 -10.20 -3.50
C PHE A 96 7.43 -9.57 -4.84
N TYR A 97 8.00 -8.37 -4.81
CA TYR A 97 8.57 -7.76 -6.00
C TYR A 97 9.90 -8.43 -6.35
N LYS A 98 10.04 -8.85 -7.61
CA LYS A 98 11.21 -9.58 -8.13
C LYS A 98 11.60 -10.78 -7.24
N GLY A 99 10.61 -11.42 -6.62
CA GLY A 99 10.73 -12.65 -5.83
C GLY A 99 11.32 -12.50 -4.43
N ASN A 100 11.75 -11.31 -3.98
CA ASN A 100 12.41 -11.16 -2.67
C ASN A 100 11.98 -9.94 -1.86
N PHE A 101 11.46 -8.89 -2.48
CA PHE A 101 11.14 -7.66 -1.75
C PHE A 101 9.67 -7.67 -1.31
N PRO A 102 9.38 -7.77 0.01
CA PRO A 102 8.03 -7.92 0.50
C PRO A 102 7.22 -6.63 0.35
N VAL A 103 5.97 -6.77 -0.08
CA VAL A 103 5.00 -5.69 -0.20
C VAL A 103 3.67 -6.18 0.33
N ASP A 104 3.07 -5.46 1.26
CA ASP A 104 1.75 -5.77 1.81
C ASP A 104 0.70 -4.80 1.23
N ILE A 105 -0.28 -5.35 0.51
CA ILE A 105 -1.41 -4.60 -0.07
C ILE A 105 -2.65 -4.88 0.77
N VAL A 106 -3.13 -3.86 1.48
CA VAL A 106 -4.25 -3.98 2.43
C VAL A 106 -5.45 -3.19 1.91
N PRO A 107 -6.59 -3.86 1.62
CA PRO A 107 -7.79 -3.16 1.19
C PRO A 107 -8.50 -2.49 2.37
N PHE A 108 -9.05 -1.31 2.14
CA PHE A 108 -9.89 -0.58 3.09
C PHE A 108 -10.98 0.20 2.35
N GLY A 109 -11.94 0.76 3.09
CA GLY A 109 -13.04 1.53 2.51
C GLY A 109 -14.38 0.81 2.66
N GLN A 110 -15.22 0.82 1.62
CA GLN A 110 -16.55 0.20 1.70
C GLN A 110 -16.49 -1.34 1.77
N ILE A 111 -15.35 -1.92 1.40
CA ILE A 111 -15.06 -3.35 1.59
C ILE A 111 -15.11 -3.78 3.06
N SER A 112 -14.84 -2.86 4.00
CA SER A 112 -14.76 -3.17 5.43
C SER A 112 -16.16 -3.32 6.04
N LYS A 113 -16.31 -4.32 6.90
CA LYS A 113 -17.46 -4.52 7.80
C LYS A 113 -17.49 -3.42 8.90
N PRO A 114 -18.58 -3.32 9.70
CA PRO A 114 -18.62 -2.38 10.83
C PRO A 114 -17.40 -2.49 11.74
N LYS A 115 -16.91 -1.34 12.21
CA LYS A 115 -15.64 -1.17 12.97
C LYS A 115 -14.37 -1.33 12.13
N ASP A 116 -14.48 -1.11 10.82
CA ASP A 116 -13.35 -1.11 9.88
C ASP A 116 -12.61 -2.45 9.84
N ILE A 117 -13.35 -3.56 9.88
CA ILE A 117 -12.78 -4.91 9.86
C ILE A 117 -12.96 -5.51 8.46
N ILE A 118 -11.89 -6.05 7.88
CA ILE A 118 -11.97 -6.92 6.70
C ILE A 118 -11.84 -8.38 7.15
N GLU A 119 -12.51 -9.29 6.45
CA GLU A 119 -12.34 -10.73 6.61
C GLU A 119 -11.90 -11.31 5.27
N TRP A 120 -10.73 -11.92 5.22
CA TRP A 120 -10.15 -12.38 3.96
C TRP A 120 -10.98 -13.52 3.36
N PRO A 121 -11.38 -13.43 2.07
CA PRO A 121 -12.22 -14.47 1.45
C PRO A 121 -11.47 -15.80 1.30
N ASP A 122 -10.14 -15.73 1.20
CA ASP A 122 -9.26 -16.90 1.02
C ASP A 122 -9.09 -17.71 2.32
N PHE A 123 -9.40 -17.14 3.49
CA PHE A 123 -9.20 -17.76 4.80
C PHE A 123 -10.34 -17.43 5.76
N GLU A 124 -11.20 -18.42 5.99
CA GLU A 124 -12.35 -18.30 6.90
C GLU A 124 -11.91 -17.89 8.31
N GLY A 125 -12.56 -16.85 8.88
CA GLY A 125 -12.32 -16.38 10.23
C GLY A 125 -11.04 -15.57 10.44
N ILE A 126 -10.27 -15.27 9.38
CA ILE A 126 -9.12 -14.35 9.49
C ILE A 126 -9.60 -12.92 9.28
N GLU A 127 -9.76 -12.22 10.39
CA GLU A 127 -10.08 -10.80 10.42
C GLU A 127 -8.82 -9.93 10.51
N MET A 128 -8.85 -8.78 9.84
CA MET A 128 -7.86 -7.72 9.96
C MET A 128 -8.57 -6.38 10.19
N SER A 129 -8.09 -5.65 11.20
CA SER A 129 -8.56 -4.28 11.44
C SER A 129 -7.86 -3.31 10.48
N THR A 130 -8.67 -2.50 9.81
CA THR A 130 -8.28 -1.34 9.01
C THR A 130 -8.68 -0.02 9.68
N LEU A 131 -9.00 -0.06 10.98
CA LEU A 131 -9.33 1.12 11.77
C LEU A 131 -8.25 2.19 11.61
N GLY A 132 -8.66 3.42 11.29
CA GLY A 132 -7.75 4.54 11.08
C GLY A 132 -7.21 4.68 9.65
N PHE A 133 -7.43 3.70 8.76
CA PHE A 133 -6.95 3.82 7.37
C PHE A 133 -7.64 4.96 6.63
N LYS A 134 -8.96 5.12 6.80
CA LYS A 134 -9.71 6.19 6.15
C LYS A 134 -9.24 7.56 6.62
N GLU A 135 -9.07 7.74 7.92
CA GLU A 135 -8.58 8.98 8.51
C GLU A 135 -7.14 9.26 8.09
N SER A 136 -6.29 8.23 8.03
CA SER A 136 -4.90 8.36 7.59
C SER A 136 -4.82 8.74 6.11
N PHE A 137 -5.66 8.14 5.26
CA PHE A 137 -5.75 8.49 3.84
C PHE A 137 -6.21 9.94 3.66
N ASP A 138 -7.28 10.35 4.35
CA ASP A 138 -7.83 11.71 4.26
C ASP A 138 -6.87 12.80 4.75
N ASN A 139 -5.95 12.45 5.65
CA ASN A 139 -4.96 13.36 6.22
C ASN A 139 -3.54 13.10 5.70
N SER A 140 -3.41 12.27 4.67
CA SER A 140 -2.13 11.96 4.05
C SER A 140 -1.52 13.19 3.36
N ILE A 141 -0.22 13.12 3.12
CA ILE A 141 0.56 14.16 2.45
C ILE A 141 0.70 13.75 0.99
N LEU A 142 0.42 14.67 0.07
CA LEU A 142 0.75 14.47 -1.33
C LEU A 142 2.23 14.76 -1.52
N VAL A 143 2.95 13.83 -2.14
CA VAL A 143 4.42 13.86 -2.29
C VAL A 143 4.86 13.80 -3.74
#